data_AF-A0A9P5M2T0-F1
#
_entry.id   AF-A0A9P5M2T0-F1
#
_cell.length_a   1.000
_cell.length_b   1.000
_cell.length_c   1.000
_cell.angle_alpha   90.00
_cell.angle_beta   90.00
_cell.angle_gamma   90.00
#
_symmetry.space_group_name_H-M   'P 1'
#
loop_
_entity.id
_entity.type
_entity.pdbx_description
1 polymer ?
#
loop_
_entity_poly.entity_id
_entity_poly.type
_entity_poly.pdbx_seq_one_letter_code
_entity_poly.pdbx_strand_id
1 'polypeptide(L)'
;MHLRNFLYALTSLTLTNLVTSSPAQAGTLSTPPPPGETYVVGFPICAIPGFTEIPGNYTETIHQYPNATLASCINECRSAYPECKSIAFHARYTECLWFDERVDKTQLYEDDTSEFVHYDLICPVPAC
;
A
#
# COMPACT_ATOMS: atom_id res chain seq x y z
N MET A 1 41.02 -28.31 -35.68
CA MET A 1 41.64 -27.80 -34.43
C MET A 1 42.10 -26.38 -34.71
N HIS A 2 41.65 -25.30 -34.09
CA HIS A 2 41.08 -25.09 -32.76
C HIS A 2 40.06 -23.95 -32.75
N LEU A 3 39.03 -24.13 -31.92
CA LEU A 3 38.03 -23.15 -31.51
C LEU A 3 38.69 -21.90 -30.91
N ARG A 4 38.20 -20.72 -31.29
CA ARG A 4 38.47 -19.45 -30.59
C ARG A 4 37.35 -19.26 -29.55
N ASN A 5 37.70 -19.43 -28.27
CA ASN A 5 36.80 -19.19 -27.14
C ASN A 5 36.50 -17.69 -27.01
N PHE A 6 35.21 -17.37 -27.00
CA PHE A 6 34.65 -16.13 -26.49
C PHE A 6 34.74 -16.10 -24.97
N LEU A 7 35.24 -15.00 -24.40
CA LEU A 7 35.16 -14.68 -22.97
C LEU A 7 34.40 -13.36 -22.85
N TYR A 8 33.08 -13.44 -22.65
CA TYR A 8 32.27 -12.32 -22.19
C TYR A 8 32.27 -12.36 -20.66
N ALA A 9 32.93 -11.38 -20.04
CA ALA A 9 32.82 -11.15 -18.61
C ALA A 9 31.48 -10.44 -18.34
N LEU A 10 30.51 -11.17 -17.78
CA LEU A 10 29.29 -10.61 -17.22
C LEU A 10 29.64 -10.00 -15.85
N THR A 11 29.87 -8.69 -15.81
CA THR A 11 29.88 -7.94 -14.55
C THR A 11 28.43 -7.65 -14.16
N SER A 12 27.86 -8.46 -13.27
CA SER A 12 26.61 -8.15 -12.58
C SER A 12 26.80 -6.90 -11.73
N LEU A 13 26.30 -5.74 -12.19
CA LEU A 13 26.03 -4.61 -11.30
C LEU A 13 24.71 -4.89 -10.58
N THR A 14 24.81 -5.38 -9.34
CA THR A 14 23.68 -5.33 -8.40
C THR A 14 23.44 -3.88 -8.02
N LEU A 15 22.47 -3.23 -8.67
CA LEU A 15 21.86 -1.98 -8.22
C LEU A 15 21.13 -2.28 -6.91
N THR A 16 21.82 -2.14 -5.79
CA THR A 16 21.17 -1.94 -4.50
C THR A 16 20.62 -0.52 -4.49
N ASN A 17 19.41 -0.34 -5.02
CA ASN A 17 18.59 0.82 -4.67
C ASN A 17 18.27 0.69 -3.18
N LEU A 18 19.19 1.15 -2.33
CA LEU A 18 18.87 1.51 -0.96
C LEU A 18 17.89 2.68 -1.05
N VAL A 19 16.60 2.34 -1.10
CA VAL A 19 15.52 3.26 -0.78
C VAL A 19 15.75 3.60 0.69
N THR A 20 16.52 4.66 0.92
CA THR A 20 16.58 5.33 2.22
C THR A 20 15.23 6.00 2.38
N SER A 21 14.24 5.27 2.87
CA SER A 21 12.98 5.84 3.34
C SER A 21 13.30 6.66 4.59
N SER A 22 13.69 7.92 4.38
CA SER A 22 13.76 8.91 5.45
C SER A 22 12.39 8.97 6.14
N PRO A 23 12.32 8.89 7.49
CA PRO A 23 11.04 8.96 8.22
C PRO A 23 10.39 10.35 8.20
N ALA A 24 10.96 11.31 7.46
CA ALA A 24 10.63 12.73 7.53
C ALA A 24 9.67 13.20 6.43
N GLN A 25 8.59 12.45 6.18
CA GLN A 25 7.52 12.92 5.29
C GLN A 25 6.13 12.51 5.80
N ALA A 26 5.90 12.54 7.12
CA ALA A 26 4.54 12.65 7.62
C ALA A 26 4.02 14.06 7.24
N GLY A 27 2.96 14.12 6.43
CA GLY A 27 2.39 15.37 5.91
C GLY A 27 2.00 16.33 7.03
N THR A 28 2.11 17.63 6.77
CA THR A 28 2.03 18.75 7.74
C THR A 28 0.64 19.04 8.33
N LEU A 29 -0.27 18.06 8.37
CA LEU A 29 -1.57 18.15 9.06
C LEU A 29 -1.90 16.80 9.71
N SER A 30 -1.07 16.36 10.65
CA SER A 30 -1.43 15.21 11.49
C SER A 30 -2.24 15.70 12.69
N THR A 31 -3.55 15.49 12.67
CA THR A 31 -4.32 15.35 13.92
C THR A 31 -3.57 14.31 14.77
N PRO A 32 -3.39 14.48 16.09
CA PRO A 32 -2.79 13.42 16.90
C PRO A 32 -3.68 12.17 16.85
N PRO A 33 -3.09 10.96 16.85
CA PRO A 33 -3.88 9.73 16.93
C PRO A 33 -4.71 9.71 18.23
N PRO A 34 -5.80 8.92 18.28
CA PRO A 34 -6.57 8.74 19.50
C PRO A 34 -5.69 8.40 20.72
N PRO A 35 -6.06 8.78 21.95
CA PRO A 35 -5.23 8.51 23.13
C PRO A 35 -4.92 7.02 23.28
N GLY A 36 -3.63 6.68 23.26
CA GLY A 36 -3.16 5.30 23.34
C GLY A 36 -2.78 4.67 22.00
N GLU A 37 -3.15 5.32 20.89
CA GLU A 37 -2.87 4.85 19.54
C GLU A 37 -1.65 5.52 18.92
N THR A 38 -1.06 4.86 17.92
CA THR A 38 -0.01 5.41 17.07
C THR A 38 -0.33 5.18 15.61
N TYR A 39 -0.09 6.18 14.77
CA TYR A 39 -0.25 6.00 13.35
C TYR A 39 0.74 4.99 12.80
N VAL A 40 0.25 4.14 11.90
CA VAL A 40 1.02 3.13 11.20
C VAL A 40 1.99 3.84 10.26
N VAL A 41 3.27 3.49 10.36
CA VAL A 41 4.34 4.04 9.54
C VAL A 41 5.14 2.91 8.92
N GLY A 42 5.62 3.13 7.69
CA GLY A 42 6.42 2.14 6.96
C GLY A 42 6.01 2.05 5.50
N PHE A 43 6.73 1.22 4.74
CA PHE A 43 6.36 0.86 3.38
C PHE A 43 7.08 -0.44 2.98
N PRO A 44 6.38 -1.47 2.49
CA PRO A 44 4.92 -1.51 2.34
C PRO A 44 4.18 -1.84 3.63
N ILE A 45 2.96 -1.33 3.76
CA ILE A 45 2.00 -1.72 4.78
C ILE A 45 1.00 -2.67 4.12
N CYS A 46 0.98 -3.93 4.58
CA CYS A 46 0.15 -4.98 4.04
C CYS A 46 -0.66 -5.63 5.14
N ALA A 47 -1.99 -5.61 4.99
CA ALA A 47 -2.93 -6.30 5.87
C ALA A 47 -3.05 -5.72 7.28
N ILE A 48 -3.06 -4.39 7.42
CA ILE A 48 -3.27 -3.75 8.72
C ILE A 48 -4.75 -3.38 8.90
N PRO A 49 -5.46 -3.98 9.87
CA PRO A 49 -6.80 -3.52 10.22
C PRO A 49 -6.71 -2.18 10.94
N GLY A 50 -7.65 -1.29 10.67
CA GLY A 50 -7.70 -0.03 11.39
C GLY A 50 -8.61 1.00 10.78
N PHE A 51 -8.55 2.20 11.34
CA PHE A 51 -9.33 3.33 10.91
C PHE A 51 -8.41 4.49 10.54
N THR A 52 -8.80 5.20 9.48
CA THR A 52 -8.16 6.45 9.10
C THR A 52 -8.81 7.61 9.86
N GLU A 53 -8.04 8.68 10.07
CA GLU A 53 -8.57 9.90 10.68
C GLU A 53 -9.49 10.63 9.68
N ILE A 54 -10.70 11.00 10.10
CA ILE A 54 -11.63 11.80 9.30
C ILE A 54 -11.95 13.10 10.05
N PRO A 55 -11.61 14.29 9.52
CA PRO A 55 -10.98 14.53 8.23
C PRO A 55 -9.48 14.21 8.22
N GLY A 56 -9.00 13.56 7.16
CA GLY A 56 -7.58 13.34 6.90
C GLY A 56 -7.08 14.11 5.68
N ASN A 57 -5.76 14.14 5.47
CA ASN A 57 -5.14 14.75 4.29
C ASN A 57 -4.97 13.73 3.14
N TYR A 58 -6.10 13.19 2.69
CA TYR A 58 -6.21 12.26 1.57
C TYR A 58 -7.63 12.34 0.99
N THR A 59 -7.81 11.86 -0.23
CA THR A 59 -9.12 11.60 -0.84
C THR A 59 -9.45 10.12 -0.70
N GLU A 60 -10.68 9.82 -0.28
CA GLU A 60 -11.23 8.46 -0.25
C GLU A 60 -12.37 8.34 -1.26
N THR A 61 -12.38 7.27 -2.06
CA THR A 61 -13.51 6.91 -2.91
C THR A 61 -13.97 5.48 -2.64
N ILE A 62 -15.29 5.29 -2.61
CA ILE A 62 -15.90 3.96 -2.41
C ILE A 62 -16.06 3.28 -3.77
N HIS A 63 -15.43 2.12 -3.92
CA HIS A 63 -15.57 1.24 -5.08
C HIS A 63 -16.19 -0.08 -4.61
N GLN A 64 -17.50 -0.20 -4.78
CA GLN A 64 -18.26 -1.39 -4.39
C GLN A 64 -18.94 -2.01 -5.61
N TYR A 65 -18.79 -3.33 -5.76
CA TYR A 65 -19.46 -4.12 -6.77
C TYR A 65 -19.63 -5.57 -6.32
N PRO A 66 -20.61 -6.31 -6.87
CA PRO A 66 -20.85 -7.69 -6.45
C PRO A 66 -19.61 -8.57 -6.60
N ASN A 67 -19.27 -9.31 -5.55
CA ASN A 67 -18.15 -10.26 -5.50
C ASN A 67 -16.76 -9.61 -5.66
N ALA A 68 -16.59 -8.34 -5.29
CA ALA A 68 -15.26 -7.76 -5.18
C ALA A 68 -14.39 -8.58 -4.22
N THR A 69 -13.16 -8.84 -4.64
CA THR A 69 -12.16 -9.56 -3.87
C THR A 69 -11.01 -8.61 -3.54
N LEU A 70 -10.21 -8.93 -2.52
CA LEU A 70 -8.98 -8.19 -2.26
C LEU A 70 -8.10 -8.10 -3.52
N ALA A 71 -8.02 -9.19 -4.28
CA ALA A 71 -7.26 -9.25 -5.52
C ALA A 71 -7.79 -8.29 -6.59
N SER A 72 -9.11 -8.21 -6.78
CA SER A 72 -9.71 -7.28 -7.74
C SER A 72 -9.53 -5.83 -7.27
N CYS A 73 -9.75 -5.53 -5.99
CA CYS A 73 -9.53 -4.19 -5.42
C CYS A 73 -8.09 -3.69 -5.67
N ILE A 74 -7.08 -4.51 -5.35
CA ILE A 74 -5.67 -4.13 -5.54
C ILE A 74 -5.35 -3.96 -7.03
N ASN A 75 -5.78 -4.88 -7.89
CA ASN A 75 -5.45 -4.84 -9.32
C ASN A 75 -6.14 -3.69 -10.06
N GLU A 76 -7.37 -3.35 -9.69
CA GLU A 76 -8.07 -2.20 -10.26
C GLU A 76 -7.43 -0.89 -9.81
N CYS A 77 -7.12 -0.73 -8.52
CA CYS A 77 -6.41 0.44 -8.01
C CYS A 77 -5.02 0.61 -8.67
N ARG A 78 -4.26 -0.48 -8.85
CA ARG A 78 -3.00 -0.47 -9.63
C ARG A 78 -3.19 0.00 -11.07
N SER A 79 -4.30 -0.38 -11.70
CA SER A 79 -4.62 0.02 -13.08
C SER A 79 -5.02 1.49 -13.17
N ALA A 80 -5.41 2.11 -12.05
CA ALA A 80 -5.76 3.51 -11.90
C ALA A 80 -4.64 4.34 -11.23
N TYR A 81 -3.39 3.90 -11.32
CA TYR A 81 -2.25 4.71 -10.85
C TYR A 81 -1.98 5.86 -11.85
N PRO A 82 -1.73 7.11 -11.40
CA PRO A 82 -1.42 7.53 -10.02
C PRO A 82 -2.60 8.01 -9.16
N GLU A 83 -3.83 7.93 -9.66
CA GLU A 83 -5.04 8.39 -8.97
C GLU A 83 -5.37 7.55 -7.72
N CYS A 84 -5.00 6.27 -7.72
CA CYS A 84 -5.12 5.37 -6.59
C CYS A 84 -3.73 4.86 -6.15
N LYS A 85 -3.41 4.99 -4.86
CA LYS A 85 -2.10 4.66 -4.28
C LYS A 85 -2.13 3.66 -3.12
N SER A 86 -3.27 3.46 -2.48
CA SER A 86 -3.53 2.35 -1.55
C SER A 86 -5.03 2.03 -1.48
N ILE A 87 -5.37 0.91 -0.83
CA ILE A 87 -6.76 0.51 -0.61
C ILE A 87 -7.05 0.16 0.85
N ALA A 88 -8.33 0.18 1.23
CA ALA A 88 -8.85 -0.63 2.33
C ALA A 88 -9.93 -1.58 1.80
N PHE A 89 -9.94 -2.83 2.28
CA PHE A 89 -10.89 -3.84 1.83
C PHE A 89 -11.76 -4.32 2.99
N HIS A 90 -13.08 -4.31 2.77
CA HIS A 90 -14.06 -4.90 3.69
C HIS A 90 -14.62 -6.19 3.09
N ALA A 91 -14.20 -7.33 3.64
CA ALA A 91 -14.53 -8.63 3.07
C ALA A 91 -16.05 -8.93 3.06
N ARG A 92 -16.76 -8.60 4.14
CA ARG A 92 -18.21 -8.85 4.27
C ARG A 92 -19.06 -8.09 3.24
N TYR A 93 -18.76 -6.81 3.03
CA TYR A 93 -19.53 -5.95 2.12
C TYR A 93 -18.96 -5.87 0.70
N THR A 94 -17.88 -6.62 0.44
CA THR A 94 -17.14 -6.61 -0.83
C THR A 94 -16.88 -5.17 -1.28
N GLU A 95 -16.35 -4.36 -0.38
CA GLU A 95 -16.12 -2.93 -0.57
C GLU A 95 -14.62 -2.64 -0.62
N CYS A 96 -14.20 -1.89 -1.64
CA CYS A 96 -12.85 -1.37 -1.78
C CYS A 96 -12.90 0.15 -1.54
N LEU A 97 -12.26 0.64 -0.49
CA LEU A 97 -11.95 2.06 -0.37
C LEU A 97 -10.64 2.33 -1.10
N TRP A 98 -10.63 3.32 -1.97
CA TRP A 98 -9.44 3.77 -2.69
C TRP A 98 -8.94 5.06 -2.09
N PHE A 99 -7.62 5.14 -1.91
CA PHE A 99 -6.96 6.32 -1.38
C PHE A 99 -6.01 6.89 -2.43
N ASP A 100 -6.00 8.21 -2.59
CA ASP A 100 -5.03 8.92 -3.43
C ASP A 100 -3.65 9.06 -2.78
N GLU A 101 -3.48 8.50 -1.59
CA GLU A 101 -2.24 8.45 -0.82
C GLU A 101 -1.87 7.02 -0.42
N ARG A 102 -0.61 6.81 -0.02
CA ARG A 102 -0.16 5.52 0.55
C ARG A 102 -0.72 5.34 1.96
N VAL A 103 -0.75 4.11 2.47
CA VAL A 103 -1.29 3.82 3.81
C VAL A 103 -0.58 4.62 4.90
N ASP A 104 0.74 4.82 4.81
CA ASP A 104 1.51 5.61 5.80
C ASP A 104 1.23 7.13 5.76
N LYS A 105 0.38 7.56 4.84
CA LYS A 105 -0.05 8.96 4.64
C LYS A 105 -1.54 9.15 4.87
N THR A 106 -2.32 8.07 5.05
CA THR A 106 -3.75 8.16 5.35
C THR A 106 -4.05 8.34 6.84
N GLN A 107 -3.03 8.54 7.69
CA GLN A 107 -3.19 8.65 9.14
C GLN A 107 -3.95 7.45 9.73
N LEU A 108 -3.65 6.25 9.22
CA LEU A 108 -4.18 5.00 9.74
C LEU A 108 -3.66 4.76 11.16
N TYR A 109 -4.55 4.52 12.11
CA TYR A 109 -4.20 3.87 13.37
C TYR A 109 -4.68 2.42 13.35
N GLU A 110 -3.87 1.52 13.88
CA GLU A 110 -4.15 0.08 13.91
C GLU A 110 -5.21 -0.23 14.96
N ASP A 111 -6.25 -0.96 14.57
CA ASP A 111 -7.33 -1.40 15.47
C ASP A 111 -7.87 -2.73 14.95
N ASP A 112 -7.62 -3.80 15.72
CA ASP A 112 -8.05 -5.18 15.40
C ASP A 112 -9.58 -5.36 15.34
N THR A 113 -10.35 -4.39 15.80
CA THR A 113 -11.82 -4.41 15.70
C THR A 113 -12.34 -3.89 14.35
N SER A 114 -11.48 -3.26 13.54
CA SER A 114 -11.86 -2.76 12.22
C SER A 114 -12.09 -3.91 11.24
N GLU A 115 -13.22 -3.87 10.52
CA GLU A 115 -13.49 -4.79 9.40
C GLU A 115 -12.82 -4.34 8.09
N PHE A 116 -12.25 -3.12 8.06
CA PHE A 116 -11.44 -2.64 6.94
C PHE A 116 -9.98 -2.96 7.16
N VAL A 117 -9.39 -3.64 6.18
CA VAL A 117 -7.97 -3.98 6.18
C VAL A 117 -7.25 -3.21 5.08
N HIS A 118 -6.17 -2.52 5.44
CA HIS A 118 -5.44 -1.58 4.57
C HIS A 118 -4.22 -2.22 3.90
N TYR A 119 -3.99 -1.82 2.64
CA TYR A 119 -2.91 -2.36 1.80
C TYR A 119 -2.32 -1.30 0.86
N ASP A 120 -0.99 -1.17 0.88
CA ASP A 120 -0.26 -0.50 -0.20
C ASP A 120 -0.31 -1.34 -1.48
N LEU A 121 -0.21 -0.69 -2.65
CA LEU A 121 -0.34 -1.40 -3.93
C LEU A 121 0.79 -2.35 -4.26
N ILE A 122 1.95 -2.26 -3.61
CA ILE A 122 3.03 -3.23 -3.81
C ILE A 122 2.80 -4.54 -3.04
N CYS A 123 1.79 -4.59 -2.16
CA CYS A 123 1.47 -5.80 -1.40
C CYS A 123 1.16 -7.00 -2.32
N PRO A 124 1.53 -8.22 -1.90
CA PRO A 124 1.24 -9.41 -2.66
C PRO A 124 -0.27 -9.59 -2.82
N VAL A 125 -0.70 -9.91 -4.04
CA VAL A 125 -2.09 -10.27 -4.29
C VAL A 125 -2.26 -11.76 -3.95
N PRO A 126 -3.25 -12.14 -3.13
CA PRO A 126 -3.53 -13.54 -2.86
C PRO A 126 -3.79 -14.28 -4.17
N ALA A 127 -3.20 -15.47 -4.32
CA ALA A 127 -3.51 -16.33 -5.47
C ALA A 127 -4.97 -16.80 -5.37
N CYS A 128 -5.68 -16.71 -6.50
CA CYS A 128 -7.07 -17.16 -6.65
C CYS A 128 -7.21 -18.67 -6.46
#